data_AF-A0A1W6L379-F1
#
_entry.id   AF-A0A1W6L379-F1
#
_cell.length_a   1.000
_cell.length_b   1.000
_cell.length_c   1.000
_cell.angle_alpha   90.00
_cell.angle_beta   90.00
_cell.angle_gamma   90.00
#
_symmetry.space_group_name_H-M   'P 1'
#
loop_
_entity.id
_entity.type
_entity.pdbx_description
1 polymer ?
#
loop_
_entity_poly.entity_id
_entity_poly.type
_entity_poly.pdbx_seq_one_letter_code
_entity_poly.pdbx_strand_id
1 'polypeptide(L)'
;MLEGHRVEDVQRKMAELLHLSQARQDSMFSGKRTVLKKGMVFDDATRYVAKFERIGAKVLVEPDESETRADLAESRRDDSVPASEPAPRAAAAKASASASAKVPPRRTVVIAGAAAVVLAVLAGAGWYVWGGGSPVAPQVTDERLGVYGLTADARTVFRSDYWPAGGNKAFAASTGGAFGYVAGAASDQEAAQRALADCEGRRKPEMSACRLVNLTGNWAPVGP
;
A
#
# COMPACT_ATOMS: atom_id res chain seq x y z
N MET A 1 -24.82 -12.25 0.72
CA MET A 1 -24.99 -11.83 -0.69
C MET A 1 -25.09 -10.32 -0.77
N LEU A 2 -24.76 -9.74 -1.92
CA LEU A 2 -24.96 -8.31 -2.20
C LEU A 2 -26.36 -8.09 -2.82
N GLU A 3 -26.95 -6.93 -2.60
CA GLU A 3 -28.27 -6.58 -3.13
C GLU A 3 -28.29 -6.62 -4.67
N GLY A 4 -29.40 -7.09 -5.25
CA GLY A 4 -29.60 -7.11 -6.71
C GLY A 4 -29.08 -8.35 -7.45
N HIS A 5 -28.46 -9.31 -6.77
CA HIS A 5 -28.02 -10.57 -7.38
C HIS A 5 -28.88 -11.77 -6.95
N ARG A 6 -29.34 -12.57 -7.93
CA ARG A 6 -30.03 -13.85 -7.66
C ARG A 6 -29.04 -14.91 -7.22
N VAL A 7 -29.40 -15.71 -6.21
CA VAL A 7 -28.52 -16.72 -5.61
C VAL A 7 -27.98 -17.69 -6.66
N GLU A 8 -28.86 -18.15 -7.55
CA GLU A 8 -28.53 -19.13 -8.60
C GLU A 8 -27.53 -18.57 -9.61
N ASP A 9 -27.60 -17.27 -9.91
CA ASP A 9 -26.68 -16.60 -10.82
C ASP A 9 -25.30 -16.43 -10.20
N VAL A 10 -25.23 -16.11 -8.89
CA VAL A 10 -23.97 -16.03 -8.15
C VAL A 10 -23.31 -17.40 -8.11
N GLN A 11 -24.06 -18.45 -7.80
CA GLN A 11 -23.55 -19.82 -7.73
C GLN A 11 -22.98 -20.29 -9.08
N ARG A 12 -23.72 -20.06 -10.17
CA ARG A 12 -23.28 -20.40 -11.53
C ARG A 12 -21.99 -19.66 -11.93
N LYS A 13 -21.95 -18.33 -11.73
CA LYS A 13 -20.76 -17.52 -12.02
C LYS A 13 -19.56 -17.90 -11.17
N MET A 14 -19.78 -18.24 -9.91
CA MET A 14 -18.72 -18.70 -9.01
C MET A 14 -18.13 -20.03 -9.48
N ALA A 15 -18.97 -20.99 -9.85
CA ALA A 15 -18.53 -22.29 -10.35
C ALA A 15 -17.74 -22.17 -11.66
N GLU A 16 -18.20 -21.31 -12.58
CA GLU A 16 -17.49 -21.00 -13.82
C GLU A 16 -16.11 -20.38 -13.54
N LEU A 17 -16.06 -19.35 -12.69
CA LEU A 17 -14.85 -18.59 -12.40
C LEU A 17 -13.78 -19.40 -11.66
N LEU A 18 -14.20 -20.42 -10.89
CA LEU A 18 -13.32 -21.32 -10.14
C LEU A 18 -13.14 -22.68 -10.82
N HIS A 19 -13.74 -22.87 -12.00
CA HIS A 19 -13.74 -24.15 -12.73
C HIS A 19 -14.15 -25.34 -11.84
N LEU A 20 -15.22 -25.16 -11.04
CA LEU A 20 -15.71 -26.19 -10.12
C LEU A 20 -16.56 -27.22 -10.87
N SER A 21 -16.43 -28.48 -10.47
CA SER A 21 -17.41 -29.51 -10.82
C SER A 21 -18.69 -29.33 -10.01
N GLN A 22 -19.81 -29.91 -10.48
CA GLN A 22 -21.12 -29.81 -9.82
C GLN A 22 -21.05 -30.28 -8.34
N ALA A 23 -20.41 -31.41 -8.07
CA ALA A 23 -20.25 -31.91 -6.70
C ALA A 23 -19.47 -30.95 -5.78
N ARG A 24 -18.47 -30.24 -6.34
CA ARG A 24 -17.67 -29.28 -5.58
C ARG A 24 -18.43 -27.96 -5.37
N GLN A 25 -19.24 -27.57 -6.35
CA GLN A 25 -20.18 -26.45 -6.22
C GLN A 25 -21.18 -26.72 -5.10
N ASP A 26 -21.85 -27.87 -5.10
CA ASP A 26 -22.83 -28.24 -4.06
C ASP A 26 -22.20 -28.26 -2.67
N SER A 27 -20.96 -28.77 -2.56
CA SER A 27 -20.19 -28.74 -1.30
C SER A 27 -19.88 -27.31 -0.83
N MET A 28 -19.45 -26.43 -1.74
CA MET A 28 -19.15 -25.02 -1.43
C MET A 28 -20.39 -24.23 -1.00
N PHE A 29 -21.56 -24.58 -1.53
CA PHE A 29 -22.84 -23.93 -1.21
C PHE A 29 -23.68 -24.69 -0.18
N SER A 30 -23.10 -25.69 0.50
CA SER A 30 -23.77 -26.49 1.55
C SER A 30 -24.07 -25.72 2.85
N GLY A 31 -23.75 -24.43 2.92
CA GLY A 31 -23.84 -23.60 4.12
C GLY A 31 -22.65 -23.75 5.07
N LYS A 32 -21.74 -24.69 4.82
CA LYS A 32 -20.47 -24.82 5.55
C LYS A 32 -19.45 -23.81 5.02
N ARG A 33 -18.61 -23.29 5.92
CA ARG A 33 -17.50 -22.42 5.52
C ARG A 33 -16.46 -23.23 4.72
N THR A 34 -16.09 -22.74 3.55
CA THR A 34 -15.09 -23.37 2.67
C THR A 34 -13.93 -22.42 2.45
N VAL A 35 -12.70 -22.93 2.58
CA VAL A 35 -11.48 -22.17 2.25
C VAL A 35 -11.23 -22.27 0.74
N LEU A 36 -11.21 -21.13 0.05
CA LEU A 36 -10.98 -21.06 -1.39
C LEU A 36 -9.50 -21.22 -1.73
N LYS A 37 -8.62 -20.52 -1.00
CA LYS A 37 -7.18 -20.50 -1.23
C LYS A 37 -6.45 -20.10 0.06
N LYS A 38 -5.26 -20.65 0.28
CA LYS A 38 -4.37 -20.39 1.43
C LYS A 38 -3.02 -19.86 0.95
N GLY A 39 -2.23 -19.28 1.87
CA GLY A 39 -0.87 -18.81 1.60
C GLY A 39 -0.82 -17.72 0.52
N MET A 40 -1.78 -16.78 0.57
CA MET A 40 -1.79 -15.63 -0.32
C MET A 40 -1.33 -14.40 0.41
N VAL A 41 -0.52 -13.59 -0.26
CA VAL A 41 -0.21 -12.23 0.18
C VAL A 41 -1.51 -11.43 0.26
N PHE A 42 -1.61 -10.53 1.25
CA PHE A 42 -2.82 -9.76 1.53
C PHE A 42 -3.34 -8.95 0.32
N ASP A 43 -2.44 -8.37 -0.47
CA ASP A 43 -2.80 -7.62 -1.67
C ASP A 43 -3.49 -8.51 -2.72
N ASP A 44 -3.01 -9.74 -2.90
CA ASP A 44 -3.63 -10.71 -3.80
C ASP A 44 -4.99 -11.14 -3.26
N ALA A 45 -5.11 -11.43 -1.95
CA ALA A 45 -6.37 -11.77 -1.33
C ALA A 45 -7.44 -10.67 -1.56
N THR A 46 -7.05 -9.40 -1.44
CA THR A 46 -7.92 -8.24 -1.68
C THR A 46 -8.40 -8.19 -3.14
N ARG A 47 -7.52 -8.49 -4.10
CA ARG A 47 -7.90 -8.58 -5.53
C ARG A 47 -8.92 -9.69 -5.78
N TYR A 48 -8.78 -10.84 -5.11
CA TYR A 48 -9.77 -11.93 -5.19
C TYR A 48 -11.12 -11.52 -4.62
N VAL A 49 -11.16 -10.86 -3.45
CA VAL A 49 -12.40 -10.35 -2.86
C VAL A 49 -13.14 -9.44 -3.84
N ALA A 50 -12.47 -8.45 -4.41
CA ALA A 50 -13.07 -7.55 -5.39
C ALA A 50 -13.57 -8.28 -6.66
N LYS A 51 -12.95 -9.41 -7.03
CA LYS A 51 -13.43 -10.26 -8.13
C LYS A 51 -14.74 -10.97 -7.78
N PHE A 52 -14.86 -11.48 -6.55
CA PHE A 52 -16.06 -12.17 -6.07
C PHE A 52 -17.22 -11.20 -5.78
N GLU A 53 -16.94 -9.99 -5.28
CA GLU A 53 -17.98 -8.98 -5.05
C GLU A 53 -18.67 -8.55 -6.34
N ARG A 54 -17.91 -8.43 -7.45
CA ARG A 54 -18.48 -8.13 -8.78
C ARG A 54 -19.50 -9.15 -9.28
N ILE A 55 -19.46 -10.38 -8.76
CA ILE A 55 -20.45 -11.42 -9.10
C ILE A 55 -21.51 -11.60 -8.01
N GLY A 56 -21.55 -10.72 -6.99
CA GLY A 56 -22.52 -10.76 -5.91
C GLY A 56 -22.14 -11.62 -4.70
N ALA A 57 -20.92 -12.16 -4.67
CA ALA A 57 -20.43 -13.02 -3.60
C ALA A 57 -19.65 -12.21 -2.55
N LYS A 58 -19.86 -12.53 -1.27
CA LYS A 58 -19.08 -11.97 -0.15
C LYS A 58 -18.04 -13.01 0.27
N VAL A 59 -16.80 -12.59 0.43
CA VAL A 59 -15.68 -13.44 0.86
C VAL A 59 -15.02 -12.81 2.07
N LEU A 60 -14.71 -13.65 3.07
CA LEU A 60 -13.99 -13.23 4.26
C LEU A 60 -12.52 -13.62 4.11
N VAL A 61 -11.62 -12.64 4.25
CA VAL A 61 -10.17 -12.86 4.32
C VAL A 61 -9.79 -12.97 5.79
N GLU A 62 -9.11 -14.06 6.14
CA GLU A 62 -8.51 -14.26 7.46
C GLU A 62 -6.99 -14.29 7.31
N PRO A 63 -6.25 -13.61 8.20
CA PRO A 63 -4.81 -13.78 8.27
C PRO A 63 -4.48 -15.24 8.62
N ASP A 64 -3.41 -15.77 8.03
CA ASP A 64 -2.95 -17.10 8.39
C ASP A 64 -2.29 -17.05 9.78
N GLU A 65 -3.00 -17.55 10.78
CA GLU A 65 -2.51 -17.65 12.16
C GLU A 65 -1.16 -18.39 12.25
N SER A 66 -0.85 -19.25 11.26
CA SER A 66 0.44 -19.95 11.21
C SER A 66 1.60 -19.03 10.87
N GLU A 67 1.40 -18.00 10.04
CA GLU A 67 2.42 -16.98 9.73
C GLU A 67 2.62 -16.05 10.94
N THR A 68 1.53 -15.62 11.57
CA THR A 68 1.61 -14.75 12.77
C THR A 68 2.36 -15.44 13.92
N ARG A 69 2.19 -16.76 14.08
CA ARG A 69 2.89 -17.52 15.11
C ARG A 69 4.37 -17.73 14.78
N ALA A 70 4.74 -17.81 13.50
CA ALA A 70 6.13 -17.91 13.07
C ALA A 70 6.87 -16.58 13.31
N ASP A 71 6.29 -15.45 12.93
CA ASP A 71 6.88 -14.12 13.13
C ASP A 71 7.09 -13.80 14.62
N LEU A 72 6.11 -14.14 15.46
CA LEU A 72 6.23 -13.98 16.91
C LEU A 72 7.25 -14.93 17.55
N ALA A 73 7.56 -16.06 16.92
CA ALA A 73 8.61 -16.98 17.39
C ALA A 73 10.00 -16.52 16.95
N GLU A 74 10.12 -15.95 15.74
CA GLU A 74 11.35 -15.35 15.21
C GLU A 74 11.74 -14.11 16.03
N SER A 75 10.79 -13.20 16.30
CA SER A 75 11.03 -11.97 17.06
C SER A 75 11.52 -12.22 18.49
N ARG A 76 11.20 -13.35 19.12
CA ARG A 76 11.70 -13.67 20.48
C ARG A 76 13.16 -14.14 20.51
N ARG A 77 13.74 -14.51 19.35
CA ARG A 77 15.13 -14.99 19.30
C ARG A 77 16.15 -13.86 19.28
N ASP A 78 15.77 -12.67 18.81
CA ASP A 78 16.67 -11.51 18.72
C ASP A 78 16.81 -10.74 20.06
N ASP A 79 15.80 -10.80 20.94
CA ASP A 79 15.84 -10.13 22.26
C ASP A 79 16.62 -10.90 23.35
N SER A 80 17.29 -12.01 23.00
CA SER A 80 18.25 -12.65 23.91
C SER A 80 19.58 -11.91 23.88
N VAL A 81 19.57 -10.66 24.34
CA VAL A 81 20.78 -9.91 24.68
C VAL A 81 21.44 -10.61 25.88
N PRO A 82 22.68 -11.11 25.77
CA PRO A 82 23.42 -11.58 26.93
C PRO A 82 23.66 -10.38 27.85
N ALA A 83 23.07 -10.43 29.04
CA ALA A 83 23.36 -9.51 30.12
C ALA A 83 24.85 -9.59 30.48
N SER A 84 25.66 -8.72 29.88
CA SER A 84 27.00 -8.40 30.33
C SER A 84 26.93 -7.06 31.06
N GLU A 85 27.04 -7.15 32.38
CA GLU A 85 27.23 -6.03 33.31
C GLU A 85 28.53 -5.24 33.03
N PRO A 86 28.67 -4.01 33.56
CA PRO A 86 29.59 -2.99 33.08
C PRO A 86 30.96 -3.03 33.76
N ALA A 87 31.98 -2.50 33.07
CA ALA A 87 33.17 -1.97 33.72
C ALA A 87 33.53 -0.60 33.12
N PRO A 88 33.79 0.42 33.95
CA PRO A 88 34.15 1.75 33.50
C PRO A 88 35.65 1.80 33.23
N ARG A 89 36.06 2.41 32.11
CA ARG A 89 37.40 2.98 32.02
C ARG A 89 37.42 4.25 31.20
N ALA A 90 37.78 5.30 31.92
CA ALA A 90 38.10 6.62 31.43
C ALA A 90 39.19 6.59 30.34
N ALA A 91 39.16 7.67 29.56
CA ALA A 91 40.32 8.47 29.16
C ALA A 91 40.42 8.70 27.64
N ALA A 92 40.41 9.99 27.34
CA ALA A 92 41.30 10.65 26.39
C ALA A 92 40.95 10.57 24.90
N ALA A 93 40.35 11.68 24.45
CA ALA A 93 40.94 12.58 23.47
C ALA A 93 41.60 11.95 22.22
N LYS A 94 41.07 12.28 21.05
CA LYS A 94 41.77 13.16 20.11
C LYS A 94 40.84 13.64 19.00
N ALA A 95 40.86 14.96 18.82
CA ALA A 95 40.49 15.62 17.60
C ALA A 95 41.29 15.05 16.41
N SER A 96 40.61 14.81 15.30
CA SER A 96 41.21 14.75 13.96
C SER A 96 40.07 14.98 12.97
N ALA A 97 39.94 16.20 12.48
CA ALA A 97 40.59 16.69 11.26
C ALA A 97 39.63 16.52 10.07
N SER A 98 39.05 17.66 9.71
CA SER A 98 38.32 17.91 8.48
C SER A 98 39.17 17.49 7.28
N ALA A 99 38.79 16.39 6.64
CA ALA A 99 39.35 16.01 5.35
C ALA A 99 38.44 16.58 4.25
N SER A 100 38.86 17.72 3.69
CA SER A 100 38.38 18.22 2.41
C SER A 100 38.56 17.14 1.35
N ALA A 101 37.47 16.42 1.06
CA ALA A 101 37.41 15.52 -0.07
C ALA A 101 37.46 16.35 -1.36
N LYS A 102 38.59 16.25 -2.05
CA LYS A 102 38.84 16.81 -3.37
C LYS A 102 37.88 16.14 -4.36
N VAL A 103 36.83 16.87 -4.74
CA VAL A 103 35.85 16.46 -5.76
C VAL A 103 36.60 16.22 -7.08
N PRO A 104 36.60 15.00 -7.66
CA PRO A 104 37.19 14.78 -8.97
C PRO A 104 36.34 15.46 -10.06
N PRO A 105 36.96 15.95 -11.14
CA PRO A 105 36.24 16.61 -12.23
C PRO A 105 35.25 15.65 -12.89
N ARG A 106 34.02 16.13 -13.07
CA ARG A 106 32.95 15.48 -13.83
C ARG A 106 33.45 15.09 -15.22
N ARG A 107 33.46 13.80 -15.52
CA ARG A 107 33.60 13.29 -16.90
C ARG A 107 32.32 13.61 -17.66
N THR A 108 32.42 14.52 -18.61
CA THR A 108 31.41 14.78 -19.65
C THR A 108 31.36 13.56 -20.56
N VAL A 109 30.29 12.77 -20.49
CA VAL A 109 30.01 11.75 -21.52
C VAL A 109 29.19 12.43 -22.61
N VAL A 110 29.84 12.68 -23.75
CA VAL A 110 29.17 13.08 -24.98
C VAL A 110 28.57 11.80 -25.58
N ILE A 111 27.28 11.55 -25.34
CA ILE A 111 26.56 10.49 -26.05
C ILE A 111 26.15 11.08 -27.41
N ALA A 112 27.03 10.86 -28.39
CA ALA A 112 26.71 11.08 -29.79
C ALA A 112 26.02 9.83 -30.36
N GLY A 113 24.85 10.04 -30.96
CA GLY A 113 24.28 9.13 -31.96
C GLY A 113 23.36 8.03 -31.43
N ALA A 114 22.07 8.17 -31.72
CA ALA A 114 21.48 7.43 -32.85
C ALA A 114 20.02 7.89 -33.00
N ALA A 115 19.74 8.60 -34.10
CA ALA A 115 18.40 8.80 -34.58
C ALA A 115 17.86 7.45 -35.09
N ALA A 116 17.06 6.77 -34.28
CA ALA A 116 16.24 5.66 -34.75
C ALA A 116 14.89 6.24 -35.19
N VAL A 117 14.76 6.45 -36.50
CA VAL A 117 13.46 6.61 -37.16
C VAL A 117 12.75 5.26 -37.09
N VAL A 118 11.80 5.12 -36.17
CA VAL A 118 10.83 4.02 -36.20
C VAL A 118 9.60 4.51 -36.96
N LEU A 119 9.59 4.23 -38.25
CA LEU A 119 8.39 4.18 -39.07
C LEU A 119 7.59 2.94 -38.64
N ALA A 120 6.58 3.13 -37.79
CA ALA A 120 5.55 2.12 -37.57
C ALA A 120 4.37 2.40 -38.50
N VAL A 121 4.27 1.56 -39.52
CA VAL A 121 3.21 1.50 -40.52
C VAL A 121 1.86 1.16 -39.86
N LEU A 122 0.83 1.91 -40.25
CA LEU A 122 -0.58 1.62 -39.96
C LEU A 122 -0.99 0.28 -40.61
N ALA A 123 -1.45 -0.68 -39.82
CA ALA A 123 -2.34 -1.74 -40.30
C ALA A 123 -3.22 -2.23 -39.15
N GLY A 124 -4.52 -2.26 -39.41
CA GLY A 124 -5.54 -2.62 -38.44
C GLY A 124 -5.34 -4.00 -37.82
N ALA A 125 -5.45 -4.04 -36.50
CA ALA A 125 -5.91 -5.19 -35.75
C ALA A 125 -6.62 -4.59 -34.55
N GLY A 126 -7.90 -4.93 -34.40
CA GLY A 126 -8.76 -4.42 -33.35
C GLY A 126 -8.06 -4.51 -32.01
N TRP A 127 -7.74 -3.36 -31.44
CA TRP A 127 -7.47 -3.27 -30.02
C TRP A 127 -8.79 -3.67 -29.41
N TYR A 128 -8.81 -4.87 -28.86
CA TYR A 128 -9.84 -5.33 -27.97
C TYR A 128 -10.11 -4.19 -26.99
N VAL A 129 -11.18 -3.45 -27.25
CA VAL A 129 -11.95 -2.75 -26.23
C VAL A 129 -12.58 -3.89 -25.42
N TRP A 130 -11.74 -4.58 -24.64
CA TRP A 130 -12.23 -5.17 -23.42
C TRP A 130 -12.78 -3.97 -22.67
N GLY A 131 -14.11 -3.91 -22.57
CA GLY A 131 -14.85 -3.11 -21.61
C GLY A 131 -14.50 -3.55 -20.19
N GLY A 132 -13.21 -3.50 -19.87
CA GLY A 132 -12.70 -3.47 -18.53
C GLY A 132 -13.14 -2.15 -17.96
N GLY A 133 -14.33 -2.15 -17.36
CA GLY A 133 -14.60 -1.22 -16.28
C GLY A 133 -13.37 -1.30 -15.39
N SER A 134 -12.56 -0.23 -15.41
CA SER A 134 -11.38 -0.12 -14.56
C SER A 134 -11.82 -0.60 -13.19
N PRO A 135 -11.10 -1.56 -12.55
CA PRO A 135 -11.45 -1.96 -11.20
C PRO A 135 -11.65 -0.67 -10.43
N VAL A 136 -12.87 -0.45 -9.96
CA VAL A 136 -13.25 0.80 -9.33
C VAL A 136 -12.30 0.90 -8.15
N ALA A 137 -11.25 1.72 -8.28
CA ALA A 137 -10.31 1.93 -7.21
C ALA A 137 -11.17 2.31 -5.99
N PRO A 138 -10.93 1.72 -4.81
CA PRO A 138 -11.77 1.95 -3.65
C PRO A 138 -11.98 3.45 -3.51
N GLN A 139 -13.24 3.87 -3.68
CA GLN A 139 -13.55 5.29 -3.86
C GLN A 139 -13.13 6.03 -2.60
N VAL A 140 -12.32 7.07 -2.77
CA VAL A 140 -11.98 7.98 -1.68
C VAL A 140 -13.20 8.87 -1.44
N THR A 141 -14.04 8.50 -0.50
CA THR A 141 -15.22 9.28 -0.14
C THR A 141 -14.85 10.38 0.86
N ASP A 142 -15.56 11.51 0.81
CA ASP A 142 -15.40 12.60 1.77
C ASP A 142 -15.72 12.15 3.20
N GLU A 143 -16.64 11.19 3.35
CA GLU A 143 -16.96 10.56 4.64
C GLU A 143 -15.75 9.83 5.23
N ARG A 144 -15.05 9.04 4.42
CA ARG A 144 -13.83 8.34 4.86
C ARG A 144 -12.74 9.33 5.25
N LEU A 145 -12.50 10.38 4.47
CA LEU A 145 -11.53 11.42 4.81
C LEU A 145 -11.92 12.21 6.07
N GLY A 146 -13.23 12.33 6.33
CA GLY A 146 -13.80 12.93 7.53
C GLY A 146 -13.43 12.18 8.80
N VAL A 147 -13.41 10.84 8.77
CA VAL A 147 -13.01 9.99 9.91
C VAL A 147 -11.57 10.29 10.37
N TYR A 148 -10.69 10.66 9.43
CA TYR A 148 -9.30 11.02 9.74
C TYR A 148 -9.13 12.50 10.14
N GLY A 149 -10.21 13.29 10.20
CA GLY A 149 -10.16 14.69 10.60
C GLY A 149 -9.43 15.60 9.60
N LEU A 150 -9.38 15.23 8.31
CA LEU A 150 -8.78 16.09 7.30
C LEU A 150 -9.63 17.34 7.07
N THR A 151 -8.97 18.49 6.98
CA THR A 151 -9.55 19.77 6.57
C THR A 151 -9.91 19.78 5.08
N ALA A 152 -10.71 20.74 4.63
CA ALA A 152 -11.13 20.83 3.22
C ALA A 152 -9.93 20.89 2.25
N ASP A 153 -8.90 21.67 2.58
CA ASP A 153 -7.69 21.80 1.77
C ASP A 153 -6.92 20.48 1.68
N ALA A 154 -6.74 19.81 2.83
CA ALA A 154 -6.09 18.50 2.89
C ALA A 154 -6.84 17.45 2.05
N ARG A 155 -8.19 17.46 2.08
CA ARG A 155 -9.02 16.55 1.27
C ARG A 155 -8.90 16.82 -0.22
N THR A 156 -8.76 18.09 -0.62
CA THR A 156 -8.56 18.46 -2.02
C THR A 156 -7.23 17.92 -2.52
N VAL A 157 -6.12 18.23 -1.84
CA VAL A 157 -4.78 17.74 -2.21
C VAL A 157 -4.71 16.22 -2.16
N PHE A 158 -5.36 15.59 -1.18
CA PHE A 158 -5.42 14.13 -1.08
C PHE A 158 -6.01 13.52 -2.36
N ARG A 159 -7.11 14.09 -2.87
CA ARG A 159 -7.83 13.56 -4.04
C ARG A 159 -7.17 13.92 -5.37
N SER A 160 -6.72 15.16 -5.53
CA SER A 160 -6.20 15.65 -6.81
C SER A 160 -4.76 15.22 -7.06
N ASP A 161 -3.92 15.18 -6.01
CA ASP A 161 -2.47 15.08 -6.19
C ASP A 161 -1.95 13.75 -5.64
N TYR A 162 -2.29 13.42 -4.39
CA TYR A 162 -1.78 12.23 -3.71
C TYR A 162 -2.39 10.93 -4.24
N TRP A 163 -3.71 10.86 -4.32
CA TRP A 163 -4.43 9.64 -4.68
C TRP A 163 -4.04 9.10 -6.08
N PRO A 164 -4.01 9.90 -7.15
CA PRO A 164 -3.63 9.41 -8.47
C PRO A 164 -2.12 9.18 -8.63
N ALA A 165 -1.28 9.65 -7.70
CA ALA A 165 0.16 9.46 -7.80
C ALA A 165 0.56 7.97 -7.74
N GLY A 166 1.56 7.58 -8.51
CA GLY A 166 2.12 6.22 -8.50
C GLY A 166 3.24 6.01 -7.50
N GLY A 167 3.73 4.77 -7.42
CA GLY A 167 4.87 4.40 -6.58
C GLY A 167 4.57 4.37 -5.08
N ASN A 168 5.63 4.25 -4.27
CA ASN A 168 5.52 4.30 -2.82
C ASN A 168 5.17 5.72 -2.40
N LYS A 169 4.08 5.87 -1.64
CA LYS A 169 3.53 7.18 -1.29
C LYS A 169 2.95 7.15 0.10
N ALA A 170 2.98 8.27 0.80
CA ALA A 170 2.35 8.40 2.10
C ALA A 170 1.71 9.77 2.26
N PHE A 171 0.62 9.82 3.01
CA PHE A 171 -0.07 11.04 3.40
C PHE A 171 -0.18 11.09 4.91
N ALA A 172 0.23 12.21 5.51
CA ALA A 172 0.14 12.48 6.93
C ALA A 172 -0.68 13.75 7.18
N ALA A 173 -1.43 13.77 8.28
CA ALA A 173 -2.23 14.92 8.67
C ALA A 173 -2.33 15.05 10.19
N SER A 174 -2.55 16.28 10.63
CA SER A 174 -2.96 16.66 11.99
C SER A 174 -4.43 17.09 11.98
N THR A 175 -5.16 16.90 13.08
CA THR A 175 -6.54 17.38 13.20
C THR A 175 -6.62 18.91 13.23
N GLY A 176 -5.50 19.59 13.48
CA GLY A 176 -5.38 21.05 13.41
C GLY A 176 -5.22 21.60 11.99
N GLY A 177 -5.14 20.75 10.97
CA GLY A 177 -5.12 21.14 9.57
C GLY A 177 -3.75 21.18 8.88
N ALA A 178 -2.66 20.92 9.61
CA ALA A 178 -1.38 20.62 8.97
C ALA A 178 -1.46 19.27 8.24
N PHE A 179 -0.89 19.19 7.04
CA PHE A 179 -0.79 17.97 6.26
C PHE A 179 0.48 17.99 5.42
N GLY A 180 0.96 16.80 5.07
CA GLY A 180 2.10 16.61 4.20
C GLY A 180 1.99 15.27 3.45
N TYR A 181 2.59 15.19 2.27
CA TYR A 181 2.57 13.97 1.49
C TYR A 181 3.83 13.80 0.65
N VAL A 182 4.13 12.55 0.32
CA VAL A 182 5.19 12.18 -0.61
C VAL A 182 4.66 11.12 -1.55
N ALA A 183 5.08 11.19 -2.81
CA ALA A 183 4.85 10.17 -3.82
C ALA A 183 6.16 9.83 -4.55
N GLY A 184 6.24 8.61 -5.08
CA GLY A 184 7.44 8.12 -5.80
C GLY A 184 8.68 7.94 -4.91
N ALA A 185 8.51 7.64 -3.62
CA ALA A 185 9.63 7.35 -2.73
C ALA A 185 10.29 5.99 -3.08
N ALA A 186 11.53 5.78 -2.64
CA ALA A 186 12.23 4.51 -2.89
C ALA A 186 11.63 3.34 -2.09
N SER A 187 10.95 3.61 -0.97
CA SER A 187 10.26 2.62 -0.13
C SER A 187 9.07 3.22 0.62
N ASP A 188 8.19 2.37 1.16
CA ASP A 188 7.08 2.77 2.03
C ASP A 188 7.58 3.47 3.31
N GLN A 189 8.65 2.95 3.93
CA GLN A 189 9.22 3.55 5.13
C GLN A 189 9.74 4.97 4.88
N GLU A 190 10.44 5.18 3.75
CA GLU A 190 10.90 6.52 3.36
C GLU A 190 9.71 7.46 3.09
N ALA A 191 8.69 6.98 2.36
CA ALA A 191 7.48 7.74 2.09
C ALA A 191 6.82 8.20 3.40
N ALA A 192 6.64 7.28 4.34
CA ALA A 192 6.03 7.55 5.64
C ALA A 192 6.83 8.59 6.45
N GLN A 193 8.14 8.41 6.57
CA GLN A 193 9.01 9.33 7.32
C GLN A 193 8.98 10.73 6.71
N ARG A 194 9.08 10.85 5.39
CA ARG A 194 9.09 12.16 4.72
C ARG A 194 7.73 12.84 4.76
N ALA A 195 6.62 12.11 4.62
CA ALA A 195 5.28 12.68 4.74
C ALA A 195 5.01 13.20 6.16
N LEU A 196 5.43 12.46 7.19
CA LEU A 196 5.34 12.92 8.59
C LEU A 196 6.21 14.16 8.83
N ALA A 197 7.46 14.17 8.33
CA ALA A 197 8.35 15.31 8.46
C ALA A 197 7.81 16.57 7.77
N ASP A 198 7.24 16.45 6.56
CA ASP A 198 6.60 17.57 5.85
C ASP A 198 5.36 18.07 6.60
N CYS A 199 4.54 17.17 7.14
CA CYS A 199 3.38 17.55 7.96
C CYS A 199 3.81 18.29 9.24
N GLU A 200 4.79 17.76 9.98
CA GLU A 200 5.29 18.37 11.21
C GLU A 200 5.95 19.72 10.96
N GLY A 201 6.66 19.88 9.84
CA GLY A 201 7.24 21.17 9.44
C GLY A 201 6.20 22.27 9.18
N ARG A 202 4.95 21.91 8.90
CA ARG A 202 3.82 22.83 8.71
C ARG A 202 2.93 22.94 9.95
N ARG A 203 3.20 22.13 10.98
CA ARG A 203 2.38 22.07 12.19
C ARG A 203 2.65 23.27 13.08
N LYS A 204 1.59 23.95 13.52
CA LYS A 204 1.68 24.99 14.55
C LYS A 204 1.69 24.38 15.96
N PRO A 205 2.27 25.05 16.97
CA PRO A 205 2.36 24.52 18.33
C PRO A 205 1.02 24.09 18.94
N GLU A 206 -0.07 24.77 18.59
CA GLU A 206 -1.44 24.51 19.07
C GLU A 206 -2.13 23.31 18.39
N MET A 207 -1.54 22.76 17.33
CA MET A 207 -2.12 21.63 16.59
C MET A 207 -1.66 20.29 17.19
N SER A 208 -2.52 19.27 17.11
CA SER A 208 -2.15 17.90 17.49
C SER A 208 -0.98 17.38 16.65
N ALA A 209 -0.21 16.42 17.18
CA ALA A 209 0.83 15.75 16.39
C ALA A 209 0.29 15.21 15.07
N CYS A 210 1.14 15.22 14.03
CA CYS A 210 0.84 14.61 12.76
C CYS A 210 0.82 13.09 12.90
N ARG A 211 -0.11 12.45 12.19
CA ARG A 211 -0.21 11.00 12.08
C ARG A 211 -0.32 10.59 10.63
N LEU A 212 0.07 9.34 10.34
CA LEU A 212 -0.19 8.74 9.04
C LEU A 212 -1.69 8.54 8.83
N VAL A 213 -2.14 8.82 7.61
CA VAL A 213 -3.52 8.63 7.16
C VAL A 213 -3.58 7.51 6.13
N ASN A 214 -2.66 7.52 5.17
CA ASN A 214 -2.58 6.54 4.11
C ASN A 214 -1.12 6.26 3.74
N LEU A 215 -0.82 4.99 3.44
CA LEU A 215 0.49 4.50 3.01
C LEU A 215 0.29 3.56 1.82
N THR A 216 0.66 4.02 0.62
CA THR A 216 0.56 3.25 -0.63
C THR A 216 -0.83 2.65 -0.86
N GLY A 217 -1.88 3.41 -0.51
CA GLY A 217 -3.28 2.98 -0.62
C GLY A 217 -3.83 2.30 0.63
N ASN A 218 -2.97 1.83 1.54
CA ASN A 218 -3.37 1.25 2.82
C ASN A 218 -3.72 2.36 3.82
N TRP A 219 -4.90 2.29 4.40
CA TRP A 219 -5.37 3.29 5.36
C TRP A 219 -4.86 2.97 6.76
N ALA A 220 -4.30 3.97 7.43
CA ALA A 220 -3.84 3.81 8.80
C ALA A 220 -5.03 3.51 9.74
N PRO A 221 -4.86 2.70 10.79
CA PRO A 221 -5.90 2.51 11.78
C PRO A 221 -6.22 3.84 12.45
N VAL A 222 -7.51 4.16 12.56
CA VAL A 222 -7.96 5.27 13.41
C VAL A 222 -7.79 4.81 14.86
N GLY A 223 -6.90 5.50 15.60
CA GLY A 223 -6.76 5.25 17.03
C GLY A 223 -8.06 5.57 17.79
N PRO A 224 -8.30 4.92 18.95
CA PRO A 224 -9.43 5.24 19.83
C PRO A 224 -9.33 6.65 20.41
#